data_AF-A0A3N5HQA5-F1
#
_entry.id   AF-A0A3N5HQA5-F1
#
_cell.length_a   1.000
_cell.length_b   1.000
_cell.length_c   1.000
_cell.angle_alpha   90.00
_cell.angle_beta   90.00
_cell.angle_gamma   90.00
#
_symmetry.space_group_name_H-M   'P 1'
#
loop_
_entity.id
_entity.type
_entity.pdbx_description
1 polymer ?
#
loop_
_entity_poly.entity_id
_entity_poly.type
_entity_poly.pdbx_seq_one_letter_code
_entity_poly.pdbx_strand_id
1 'polypeptide(L)'
;VFIGFSPLYGFHTVMVFLCAWALRLNLLALMAGAFLNNPWTVVPILGATYWVGALLLGRSDSPSFDWQDVSFSAIYAQVMPYATPFFLGGLVLSLLGSALAYPLAYFFVAKYRESHPLAGTEPLPPPQDIR
;
A
#
# COMPACT_ATOMS: atom_id res chain seq x y z
N VAL A 1 -2.19 0.76 3.15
CA VAL A 1 -2.26 1.47 1.85
C VAL A 1 -1.08 2.41 1.64
N PHE A 2 -0.83 3.38 2.53
CA PHE A 2 0.37 4.24 2.44
C PHE A 2 1.67 3.45 2.19
N ILE A 3 1.92 2.42 3.01
CA ILE A 3 3.12 1.58 2.83
C ILE A 3 3.11 0.85 1.49
N GLY A 4 1.96 0.29 1.07
CA GLY A 4 1.86 -0.43 -0.21
C GLY A 4 2.15 0.44 -1.45
N PHE A 5 1.88 1.74 -1.42
CA PHE A 5 2.20 2.63 -2.56
C PHE A 5 3.53 3.39 -2.39
N SER A 6 4.22 3.19 -1.27
CA SER A 6 5.48 3.87 -0.96
C SER A 6 6.54 3.57 -2.02
N PRO A 7 7.30 4.58 -2.49
CA PRO A 7 8.37 4.38 -3.46
C PRO A 7 9.56 3.58 -2.90
N LEU A 8 9.57 3.29 -1.59
CA LEU A 8 10.61 2.53 -0.90
C LEU A 8 10.43 1.01 -1.07
N TYR A 9 10.46 0.54 -2.33
CA TYR A 9 10.38 -0.88 -2.66
C TYR A 9 11.51 -1.67 -1.99
N GLY A 10 11.16 -2.81 -1.38
CA GLY A 10 12.07 -3.64 -0.58
C GLY A 10 12.16 -3.26 0.90
N PHE A 11 11.81 -2.02 1.28
CA PHE A 11 11.77 -1.59 2.67
C PHE A 11 10.36 -1.67 3.30
N HIS A 12 9.35 -2.10 2.54
CA HIS A 12 7.96 -2.19 3.00
C HIS A 12 7.81 -3.02 4.28
N THR A 13 8.53 -4.14 4.40
CA THR A 13 8.51 -4.98 5.61
C THR A 13 9.02 -4.22 6.82
N VAL A 14 10.15 -3.51 6.67
CA VAL A 14 10.72 -2.68 7.74
C VAL A 14 9.77 -1.55 8.12
N MET A 15 9.19 -0.87 7.13
CA MET A 15 8.18 0.17 7.35
C MET A 15 6.97 -0.37 8.12
N VAL A 16 6.49 -1.58 7.80
CA VAL A 16 5.37 -2.21 8.51
C VAL A 16 5.74 -2.46 9.97
N PHE A 17 6.90 -3.05 10.26
CA PHE A 17 7.33 -3.28 11.64
C PHE A 17 7.50 -1.97 12.41
N LEU A 18 8.14 -0.97 11.80
CA LEU A 18 8.33 0.35 12.42
C LEU A 18 7.00 1.04 12.69
N CYS A 19 6.07 1.05 11.73
CA CYS A 19 4.75 1.64 11.92
C CYS A 19 3.91 0.86 12.93
N ALA A 20 3.95 -0.48 12.91
CA ALA A 20 3.26 -1.32 13.90
C ALA A 20 3.74 -1.01 15.31
N TRP A 21 5.06 -0.90 15.50
CA TRP A 21 5.66 -0.59 16.79
C TRP A 21 5.41 0.87 17.23
N ALA A 22 5.71 1.85 16.38
CA ALA A 22 5.64 3.27 16.73
C ALA A 22 4.21 3.76 16.94
N LEU A 23 3.26 3.30 16.13
CA LEU A 23 1.86 3.72 16.18
C LEU A 23 0.96 2.71 16.92
N ARG A 24 1.53 1.61 17.45
CA ARG A 24 0.82 0.50 18.12
C ARG A 24 -0.33 -0.07 17.28
N LEU A 25 -0.10 -0.19 15.98
CA LEU A 25 -1.08 -0.69 15.01
C LEU A 25 -1.03 -2.22 14.90
N ASN A 26 -2.14 -2.83 14.48
CA ASN A 26 -2.19 -4.26 14.22
C ASN A 26 -1.26 -4.63 13.05
N LEU A 27 -0.25 -5.47 13.33
CA LEU A 27 0.73 -5.93 12.35
C LEU A 27 0.07 -6.62 11.15
N LEU A 28 -0.95 -7.45 11.40
CA LEU A 28 -1.62 -8.19 10.33
C LEU A 28 -2.37 -7.26 9.37
N ALA A 29 -3.01 -6.22 9.90
CA ALA A 29 -3.67 -5.20 9.09
C ALA A 29 -2.67 -4.39 8.24
N LEU A 30 -1.51 -4.05 8.82
CA LEU A 30 -0.44 -3.38 8.09
C LEU A 30 0.16 -4.26 6.98
N MET A 31 0.41 -5.54 7.28
CA MET A 31 0.89 -6.54 6.32
C MET A 31 -0.10 -6.71 5.16
N ALA A 32 -1.40 -6.84 5.42
CA ALA A 32 -2.42 -6.90 4.38
C ALA A 32 -2.37 -5.67 3.45
N GLY A 33 -2.14 -4.48 4.03
CA GLY A 33 -1.98 -3.26 3.25
C GLY A 33 -0.66 -3.15 2.46
N ALA A 34 0.40 -3.88 2.86
CA ALA A 34 1.68 -3.96 2.16
C ALA A 34 1.67 -5.02 1.05
N PHE A 35 0.90 -6.11 1.22
CA PHE A 35 0.63 -7.14 0.22
C PHE A 35 -0.28 -6.67 -0.95
N LEU A 36 -0.48 -5.36 -1.10
CA LEU A 36 -1.00 -4.81 -2.35
C LEU A 36 0.03 -4.94 -3.49
N ASN A 37 1.32 -5.09 -3.20
CA ASN A 37 2.38 -5.31 -4.19
C ASN A 37 2.56 -6.81 -4.51
N ASN A 38 1.71 -7.33 -5.39
CA ASN A 38 1.78 -8.69 -5.92
C ASN A 38 2.29 -8.63 -7.36
N PRO A 39 2.77 -9.75 -7.97
CA PRO A 39 3.28 -9.75 -9.34
C PRO A 39 2.32 -9.12 -10.37
N TRP A 40 1.00 -9.27 -10.16
CA TRP A 40 -0.04 -8.70 -11.01
C TRP A 40 -0.31 -7.21 -10.79
N THR A 41 -0.05 -6.69 -9.59
CA THR A 41 -0.37 -5.30 -9.21
C THR A 41 0.86 -4.40 -9.21
N VAL A 42 2.06 -4.95 -9.00
CA VAL A 42 3.30 -4.17 -8.93
C VAL A 42 3.58 -3.46 -10.25
N VAL A 43 3.40 -4.12 -11.39
CA VAL A 43 3.64 -3.52 -12.72
C VAL A 43 2.75 -2.30 -12.97
N PRO A 44 1.40 -2.38 -12.84
CA PRO A 44 0.56 -1.20 -13.02
C PRO A 44 0.80 -0.13 -11.96
N ILE A 45 1.13 -0.50 -10.71
CA ILE A 45 1.48 0.47 -9.66
C ILE A 45 2.75 1.24 -10.05
N LEU A 46 3.83 0.55 -10.45
CA LEU A 46 5.08 1.19 -10.87
C LEU A 46 4.87 2.14 -12.05
N GLY A 47 4.08 1.72 -13.04
CA GLY A 47 3.72 2.55 -14.19
C GLY A 47 2.94 3.80 -13.79
N ALA A 48 1.93 3.66 -12.93
CA ALA A 48 1.16 4.78 -12.41
C ALA A 48 2.03 5.72 -11.57
N THR A 49 2.90 5.18 -10.72
CA THR A 49 3.86 5.94 -9.90
C THR A 49 4.77 6.78 -10.77
N TYR A 50 5.39 6.19 -11.80
CA TYR A 50 6.21 6.94 -12.73
C TYR A 50 5.39 8.01 -13.47
N TRP A 51 4.24 7.64 -14.02
CA TRP A 51 3.44 8.53 -14.86
C TRP A 51 2.91 9.74 -14.10
N VAL A 52 2.41 9.55 -12.88
CA VAL A 52 1.98 10.64 -11.99
C VAL A 52 3.17 11.56 -11.70
N GLY A 53 4.34 11.00 -11.41
CA GLY A 53 5.56 11.77 -11.18
C GLY A 53 6.03 12.57 -12.39
N ALA A 54 6.02 11.94 -13.57
CA ALA A 54 6.39 12.57 -14.82
C ALA A 54 5.44 13.73 -15.17
N LEU A 55 4.12 13.51 -14.99
CA LEU A 55 3.10 14.53 -15.18
C LEU A 55 3.32 15.72 -14.25
N LEU A 56 3.62 15.49 -12.96
CA LEU A 56 3.89 16.54 -11.99
C LEU A 56 5.17 17.33 -12.29
N LEU A 57 6.18 16.69 -12.88
CA LEU A 57 7.44 17.32 -13.28
C LEU A 57 7.40 17.91 -14.69
N GLY A 58 6.26 17.83 -15.39
CA GLY A 58 6.13 18.30 -16.77
C GLY A 58 6.99 17.53 -17.78
N ARG A 59 7.39 16.29 -17.45
CA ARG A 59 8.16 15.42 -18.35
C ARG A 59 7.21 14.57 -19.19
N SER A 60 7.38 14.64 -20.51
CA SER A 60 6.67 13.81 -21.49
C SER A 60 7.51 12.65 -22.03
N ASP A 61 8.73 12.49 -21.52
CA ASP A 61 9.66 11.47 -21.97
C ASP A 61 9.11 10.08 -21.63
N SER A 62 8.83 9.30 -22.68
CA SER A 62 8.53 7.88 -22.52
C SER A 62 9.85 7.14 -22.26
N PRO A 63 9.94 6.35 -21.18
CA PRO A 63 11.16 5.60 -20.90
C PRO A 63 11.42 4.61 -22.05
N SER A 64 12.54 4.80 -22.73
CA SER A 64 13.06 3.84 -23.70
C SER A 64 14.12 2.99 -23.00
N PHE A 65 13.92 1.68 -23.00
CA PHE A 65 14.84 0.75 -22.39
C PHE A 65 15.68 0.10 -23.48
N ASP A 66 17.00 0.19 -23.37
CA ASP A 66 17.91 -0.53 -24.24
C ASP A 66 18.08 -1.95 -23.70
N TRP A 67 17.57 -2.91 -24.47
CA TRP A 67 17.61 -4.34 -24.14
C TRP A 67 18.90 -5.02 -24.61
N GLN A 68 19.80 -4.32 -25.32
CA GLN A 68 21.04 -4.89 -25.83
C GLN A 68 22.10 -5.04 -24.73
N ASP A 69 22.12 -4.12 -23.76
CA ASP A 69 23.01 -4.18 -22.59
C ASP A 69 22.21 -4.18 -21.28
N VAL A 70 22.03 -5.37 -20.72
CA VAL A 70 21.35 -5.61 -19.44
C VAL A 70 22.33 -5.76 -18.27
N SER A 71 23.56 -5.24 -18.40
CA SER A 71 24.51 -5.17 -17.29
C SER A 71 23.97 -4.28 -16.16
N PHE A 72 24.36 -4.57 -14.93
CA PHE A 72 23.91 -3.81 -13.76
C PHE A 72 24.19 -2.30 -13.90
N SER A 73 25.35 -1.93 -14.44
CA SER A 73 25.74 -0.55 -14.70
C SER A 73 24.87 0.13 -15.76
N ALA A 74 24.55 -0.57 -16.85
CA ALA A 74 23.70 -0.03 -17.91
C ALA A 74 22.27 0.18 -17.41
N ILE A 75 21.70 -0.80 -16.71
CA ILE A 75 20.37 -0.69 -16.10
C ILE A 75 20.33 0.48 -15.11
N TYR A 76 21.35 0.61 -14.26
CA TYR A 76 21.42 1.71 -13.30
C TYR A 76 21.44 3.08 -14.01
N ALA A 77 22.26 3.24 -15.06
CA ALA A 77 22.33 4.47 -15.82
C ALA A 77 21.00 4.81 -16.53
N GLN A 78 20.27 3.80 -17.02
CA GLN A 78 18.96 3.97 -17.66
C GLN A 78 17.86 4.33 -16.65
N VAL A 79 17.88 3.76 -15.44
CA VAL A 79 16.84 3.95 -14.43
C VAL A 79 17.02 5.24 -13.62
N MET A 80 18.27 5.63 -13.32
CA MET A 80 18.57 6.73 -12.41
C MET A 80 17.90 8.08 -12.77
N PRO A 81 17.80 8.49 -14.06
CA PRO A 81 17.09 9.72 -14.45
C PRO A 81 15.59 9.73 -14.12
N TYR A 82 14.98 8.54 -13.99
CA TYR A 82 13.57 8.35 -13.68
C TYR A 82 13.30 8.17 -12.18
N ALA A 83 14.35 8.09 -11.35
CA ALA A 83 14.19 7.98 -9.90
C ALA A 83 13.40 9.16 -9.32
N THR A 84 13.67 10.39 -9.76
CA THR A 84 12.98 11.58 -9.22
C THR A 84 11.49 11.63 -9.51
N PRO A 85 10.98 11.45 -10.76
CA PRO A 85 9.54 11.34 -10.99
C PRO A 85 8.96 10.17 -10.23
N PHE A 86 9.63 9.02 -10.22
CA PHE A 86 9.14 7.84 -9.52
C PHE A 86 8.94 8.07 -8.01
N PHE A 87 9.93 8.66 -7.33
CA PHE A 87 9.81 9.01 -5.91
C PHE A 87 8.68 10.00 -5.65
N LEU A 88 8.57 11.05 -6.47
CA LEU A 88 7.53 12.06 -6.31
C LEU A 88 6.13 11.48 -6.52
N GLY A 89 5.92 10.76 -7.61
CA GLY A 89 4.64 10.11 -7.90
C GLY A 89 4.29 9.05 -6.87
N GLY A 90 5.28 8.35 -6.31
CA GLY A 90 5.08 7.35 -5.27
C GLY A 90 4.60 7.99 -3.97
N LEU A 91 5.21 9.10 -3.56
CA LEU A 91 4.75 9.87 -2.40
C LEU A 91 3.32 10.39 -2.59
N VAL A 92 3.02 10.94 -3.76
CA VAL A 92 1.67 11.46 -4.07
C VAL A 92 0.64 10.35 -4.07
N LEU A 93 0.89 9.23 -4.76
CA LEU A 93 -0.02 8.08 -4.76
C LEU A 93 -0.16 7.45 -3.37
N SER A 94 0.90 7.44 -2.56
CA SER A 94 0.84 6.96 -1.18
C SER A 94 -0.10 7.82 -0.32
N LEU A 95 0.02 9.15 -0.45
CA LEU A 95 -0.83 10.09 0.28
C LEU A 95 -2.28 10.01 -0.19
N LEU A 96 -2.51 10.07 -1.51
CA LEU A 96 -3.84 9.97 -2.11
C LEU A 96 -4.49 8.62 -1.79
N GLY A 97 -3.76 7.52 -1.98
CA GLY A 97 -4.22 6.18 -1.66
C GLY A 97 -4.57 6.03 -0.18
N SER A 98 -3.76 6.60 0.71
CA SER A 98 -4.06 6.60 2.15
C SER A 98 -5.29 7.45 2.49
N ALA A 99 -5.43 8.62 1.89
CA ALA A 99 -6.57 9.52 2.11
C ALA A 99 -7.88 8.90 1.63
N LEU A 100 -7.86 8.18 0.50
CA LEU A 100 -9.03 7.48 -0.05
C LEU A 100 -9.33 6.16 0.69
N ALA A 101 -8.30 5.51 1.22
CA ALA A 101 -8.48 4.24 1.94
C ALA A 101 -9.27 4.40 3.24
N TYR A 102 -9.11 5.51 3.96
CA TYR A 102 -9.84 5.76 5.21
C TYR A 102 -11.37 5.78 5.05
N PRO A 103 -11.98 6.61 4.18
CA PRO A 103 -13.43 6.62 3.98
C PRO A 103 -13.93 5.30 3.39
N LEU A 104 -13.15 4.64 2.53
CA LEU A 104 -13.51 3.35 1.96
C LEU A 104 -13.56 2.26 3.04
N ALA A 105 -12.53 2.17 3.88
CA ALA A 105 -12.49 1.24 5.00
C ALA A 105 -13.63 1.52 5.99
N TYR A 106 -13.88 2.80 6.31
CA TYR A 106 -15.00 3.20 7.14
C TYR A 106 -16.35 2.75 6.58
N PHE A 107 -16.58 2.96 5.28
CA PHE A 107 -17.81 2.54 4.59
C PHE A 107 -18.01 1.03 4.64
N PHE A 108 -16.98 0.25 4.32
CA PHE A 108 -17.06 -1.22 4.36
C PHE A 108 -17.30 -1.75 5.77
N VAL A 109 -16.61 -1.19 6.78
CA VAL A 109 -16.78 -1.60 8.18
C VAL A 109 -18.16 -1.23 8.70
N ALA A 110 -18.66 -0.03 8.39
CA ALA A 110 -20.00 0.42 8.79
C ALA A 110 -21.08 -0.49 8.20
N LYS A 111 -21.04 -0.73 6.88
CA LYS A 111 -21.98 -1.62 6.18
C LYS A 111 -21.90 -3.08 6.67
N TYR A 112 -20.71 -3.55 6.99
CA TYR A 112 -20.54 -4.89 7.56
C TYR A 112 -21.16 -5.00 8.97
N ARG A 113 -20.99 -3.98 9.82
CA ARG A 113 -21.60 -3.96 11.17
C ARG A 113 -23.13 -3.85 11.13
N GLU A 114 -23.70 -3.17 10.14
CA GLU A 114 -25.15 -3.12 9.94
C GLU A 114 -25.74 -4.47 9.51
N SER A 115 -25.02 -5.24 8.70
CA SER A 115 -25.47 -6.56 8.22
C SER A 115 -25.22 -7.69 9.20
N HIS A 116 -24.28 -7.52 10.14
CA HIS A 116 -23.97 -8.47 11.20
C HIS A 116 -23.95 -7.73 12.55
N PRO A 117 -25.12 -7.30 13.05
CA PRO A 117 -25.19 -6.77 14.40
C PRO A 117 -24.58 -7.81 15.35
N LEU A 118 -23.63 -7.38 16.19
CA LEU A 118 -23.05 -8.23 17.21
C LEU A 118 -24.23 -8.89 17.92
N ALA A 119 -24.31 -10.23 17.87
CA ALA A 119 -25.32 -10.97 18.59
C ALA A 119 -25.33 -10.37 19.99
N GLY A 120 -26.43 -9.67 20.32
CA GLY A 120 -26.56 -9.02 21.60
C GLY A 120 -26.18 -10.06 22.63
N THR A 121 -25.35 -9.68 23.61
CA THR A 121 -24.96 -10.51 24.73
C THR A 121 -26.20 -11.22 25.25
N GLU A 122 -26.45 -12.44 24.77
CA GLU A 122 -27.51 -13.27 25.28
C GLU A 122 -27.08 -13.49 26.72
N PRO A 123 -27.90 -13.09 27.71
CA PRO A 123 -27.51 -13.23 29.11
C PRO A 123 -27.09 -14.68 29.32
N LEU A 124 -25.89 -14.89 29.86
CA LEU A 124 -25.41 -16.25 30.15
C LEU A 124 -26.53 -17.00 30.89
N PRO A 125 -26.85 -18.24 30.49
CA PRO A 125 -27.87 -19.01 31.17
C PRO A 125 -27.52 -19.06 32.67
N PRO A 126 -28.52 -18.97 33.56
CA PRO A 126 -28.28 -18.97 35.00
C PRO A 126 -27.47 -20.22 35.37
N PRO A 127 -26.53 -20.13 36.34
CA PRO A 127 -25.73 -21.26 36.77
C PRO A 127 -26.65 -22.43 37.09
N GLN A 128 -26.49 -23.54 36.36
CA GLN A 128 -27.21 -24.76 36.69
C GLN A 128 -26.54 -25.35 37.92
N ASP A 129 -27.19 -25.20 39.08
CA ASP A 129 -26.78 -25.89 40.30
C ASP A 129 -26.82 -27.41 40.03
N ILE A 130 -25.64 -28.01 39.90
CA ILE A 130 -25.47 -29.45 39.77
C ILE A 130 -25.86 -30.06 41.13
N ARG A 131 -27.04 -30.68 41.19
CA ARG A 131 -27.50 -31.47 42.36
C ARG A 131 -26.91 -32.87 42.36
#